data_AF-A0A085WAV6-F1
#
_entry.id   AF-A0A085WAV6-F1
#
_cell.length_a   1.000
_cell.length_b   1.000
_cell.length_c   1.000
_cell.angle_alpha   90.00
_cell.angle_beta   90.00
_cell.angle_gamma   90.00
#
_symmetry.space_group_name_H-M   'P 1'
#
loop_
_entity.id
_entity.type
_entity.pdbx_description
1 polymer ?
#
loop_
_entity_poly.entity_id
_entity_poly.type
_entity_poly.pdbx_seq_one_letter_code
_entity_poly.pdbx_strand_id
1 'polypeptide(L)'
;MPHLRHAFALYAVRELGRFTSAFTRARESASLETGLQSIREACISTLGMEFDTLTRFDAKSVVSLFASPEQARILARLVDERASLLVLHGQSAAGLADCVYSGQLLMCSRQRFGVPRDSRAAELLEREAGLPSALL
;
A
#
# COMPACT_ATOMS: atom_id res chain seq x y z
N MET A 1 23.86 17.38 8.90
CA MET A 1 22.75 16.68 9.58
C MET A 1 22.55 15.24 9.07
N PRO A 2 23.48 14.30 9.32
CA PRO A 2 23.36 12.90 8.88
C PRO A 2 22.47 12.03 9.79
N HIS A 3 22.35 12.35 11.07
CA HIS A 3 21.63 11.52 12.06
C HIS A 3 20.11 11.53 11.90
N LEU A 4 19.52 12.65 11.43
CA LEU A 4 18.07 12.75 11.18
C LEU A 4 17.60 11.84 10.04
N ARG A 5 18.41 11.70 8.98
CA ARG A 5 18.11 10.82 7.84
C ARG A 5 18.08 9.35 8.24
N HIS A 6 19.00 8.96 9.12
CA HIS A 6 19.09 7.58 9.61
C HIS A 6 17.91 7.24 10.54
N ALA A 7 17.51 8.16 11.41
CA ALA A 7 16.33 8.00 12.27
C ALA A 7 15.03 7.92 11.45
N PHE A 8 14.89 8.73 10.40
CA PHE A 8 13.72 8.69 9.51
C PHE A 8 13.64 7.38 8.72
N ALA A 9 14.78 6.91 8.20
CA ALA A 9 14.85 5.63 7.51
C ALA A 9 14.54 4.46 8.45
N LEU A 10 15.07 4.47 9.68
CA LEU A 10 14.77 3.44 10.67
C LEU A 10 13.30 3.46 11.11
N TYR A 11 12.70 4.65 11.22
CA TYR A 11 11.28 4.80 11.52
C TYR A 11 10.42 4.25 10.37
N ALA A 12 10.73 4.63 9.13
CA ALA A 12 10.04 4.13 7.94
C ALA A 12 10.17 2.61 7.79
N VAL A 13 11.35 2.04 8.04
CA VAL A 13 11.59 0.58 8.02
C VAL A 13 10.86 -0.12 9.16
N ARG A 14 10.78 0.48 10.36
CA ARG A 14 10.03 -0.08 11.49
C ARG A 14 8.52 0.01 11.29
N GLU A 15 8.02 1.07 10.67
CA GLU A 15 6.62 1.15 10.26
C GLU A 15 6.35 0.08 9.20
N LEU A 16 7.18 -0.03 8.15
CA LEU A 16 7.08 -1.10 7.13
C LEU A 16 7.11 -2.52 7.74
N GLY A 17 7.97 -2.76 8.75
CA GLY A 17 8.04 -4.03 9.48
C GLY A 17 6.82 -4.28 10.38
N ARG A 18 6.24 -3.23 10.98
CA ARG A 18 4.98 -3.32 11.73
C ARG A 18 3.80 -3.58 10.81
N PHE A 19 3.78 -2.97 9.64
CA PHE A 19 2.80 -3.24 8.60
C PHE A 19 2.87 -4.70 8.16
N THR A 20 4.02 -5.17 7.70
CA THR A 20 4.16 -6.56 7.21
C THR A 20 3.79 -7.58 8.27
N SER A 21 4.23 -7.41 9.52
CA SER A 21 3.88 -8.33 10.62
C SER A 21 2.42 -8.27 11.09
N ALA A 22 1.71 -7.16 10.89
CA ALA A 22 0.26 -7.09 11.09
C ALA A 22 -0.48 -7.85 9.99
N PHE A 23 -0.02 -7.75 8.74
CA PHE A 23 -0.63 -8.47 7.60
C PHE A 23 -0.39 -9.99 7.64
N THR A 24 0.80 -10.45 8.00
CA THR A 24 1.05 -11.90 8.12
C THR A 24 0.17 -12.54 9.19
N ARG A 25 -0.03 -11.86 10.32
CA ARG A 25 -0.91 -12.33 11.41
C ARG A 25 -2.39 -12.31 11.03
N ALA A 26 -2.85 -11.32 10.26
CA ALA A 26 -4.22 -11.29 9.75
C ALA A 26 -4.50 -12.44 8.74
N ARG A 27 -3.49 -12.82 7.94
CA ARG A 27 -3.58 -13.93 6.98
C ARG A 27 -3.64 -15.31 7.62
N GLU A 28 -2.99 -15.51 8.77
CA GLU A 28 -2.74 -16.85 9.31
C GLU A 28 -3.78 -17.34 10.32
N SER A 29 -4.64 -16.47 10.90
CA SER A 29 -5.36 -16.87 12.12
C SER A 29 -6.73 -16.25 12.39
N ALA A 30 -7.39 -15.58 11.43
CA ALA A 30 -8.54 -14.76 11.79
C ALA A 30 -9.76 -14.92 10.88
N SER A 31 -10.95 -14.79 11.48
CA SER A 31 -12.20 -14.59 10.74
C SER A 31 -12.07 -13.39 9.79
N LEU A 32 -12.80 -13.43 8.67
CA LEU A 32 -12.91 -12.32 7.70
C LEU A 32 -13.06 -10.97 8.41
N GLU A 33 -13.96 -10.89 9.40
CA GLU A 33 -14.21 -9.67 10.17
C GLU A 33 -12.98 -9.16 10.93
N THR A 34 -12.23 -10.03 11.58
CA THR A 34 -11.02 -9.66 12.33
C THR A 34 -9.93 -9.14 11.39
N GLY A 35 -9.79 -9.77 10.22
CA GLY A 35 -8.86 -9.30 9.19
C GLY A 35 -9.24 -7.92 8.65
N LEU A 36 -10.51 -7.71 8.33
CA LEU A 36 -11.03 -6.40 7.91
C LEU A 36 -10.86 -5.34 9.00
N GLN A 37 -11.09 -5.70 10.26
CA GLN A 37 -10.91 -4.80 11.38
C GLN A 37 -9.43 -4.39 11.56
N SER A 38 -8.51 -5.33 11.40
CA SER A 38 -7.06 -5.05 11.44
C SER A 38 -6.64 -4.07 10.35
N ILE A 39 -7.24 -4.16 9.15
CA ILE A 39 -7.00 -3.22 8.05
C ILE A 39 -7.50 -1.81 8.38
N ARG A 40 -8.70 -1.69 8.99
CA ARG A 40 -9.22 -0.39 9.44
C ARG A 40 -8.30 0.25 10.47
N GLU A 41 -7.87 -0.52 11.46
CA GLU A 41 -6.94 -0.04 12.51
C GLU A 41 -5.58 0.35 11.94
N ALA A 42 -5.05 -0.40 10.98
CA ALA A 42 -3.84 -0.04 10.26
C ALA A 42 -4.00 1.28 9.50
N CYS A 43 -5.15 1.50 8.85
CA CYS A 43 -5.43 2.76 8.14
C CYS A 43 -5.47 3.96 9.09
N ILE A 44 -6.18 3.83 10.23
CA ILE A 44 -6.28 4.90 11.23
C ILE A 44 -4.91 5.20 11.83
N SER A 45 -4.18 4.17 12.27
CA SER A 45 -2.88 4.34 12.93
C SER A 45 -1.82 4.99 12.03
N THR A 46 -1.94 4.86 10.71
CA THR A 46 -0.85 5.23 9.79
C THR A 46 -1.19 6.40 8.87
N LEU A 47 -2.45 6.53 8.48
CA LEU A 47 -2.94 7.64 7.68
C LEU A 47 -3.78 8.63 8.50
N GLY A 48 -4.17 8.28 9.73
CA GLY A 48 -5.05 9.11 10.56
C GLY A 48 -6.47 9.22 10.01
N MET A 49 -6.86 8.31 9.11
CA MET A 49 -8.11 8.38 8.36
C MET A 49 -8.82 7.02 8.33
N GLU A 50 -10.14 7.05 8.36
CA GLU A 50 -10.99 5.87 8.29
C GLU A 50 -10.92 5.20 6.91
N PHE A 51 -10.58 3.91 6.88
CA PHE A 51 -10.45 3.12 5.65
C PHE A 51 -11.76 3.07 4.85
N ASP A 52 -12.89 2.85 5.53
CA ASP A 52 -14.20 2.76 4.89
C ASP A 52 -14.66 4.11 4.33
N THR A 53 -14.14 5.23 4.84
CA THR A 53 -14.40 6.56 4.28
C THR A 53 -13.57 6.77 3.02
N LEU A 54 -12.27 6.47 3.08
CA LEU A 54 -11.36 6.63 1.94
C LEU A 54 -11.77 5.76 0.75
N THR A 55 -12.27 4.54 0.97
CA THR A 55 -12.68 3.63 -0.10
C THR A 55 -14.04 3.96 -0.73
N ARG A 56 -14.78 4.95 -0.20
CA ARG A 56 -16.03 5.45 -0.82
C ARG A 56 -15.80 6.48 -1.92
N PHE A 57 -14.64 7.14 -1.91
CA PHE A 57 -14.30 8.15 -2.90
C PHE A 57 -13.49 7.53 -4.04
N ASP A 58 -13.49 8.20 -5.20
CA ASP A 58 -12.65 7.79 -6.30
C ASP A 58 -11.16 8.01 -5.98
N ALA A 59 -10.30 7.21 -6.61
CA ALA A 59 -8.88 7.19 -6.31
C ALA A 59 -8.20 8.55 -6.53
N LYS A 60 -8.67 9.35 -7.49
CA LYS A 60 -8.10 10.66 -7.78
C LYS A 60 -8.42 11.64 -6.66
N SER A 61 -9.67 11.68 -6.20
CA SER A 61 -10.10 12.49 -5.06
C SER A 61 -9.32 12.11 -3.80
N VAL A 62 -9.18 10.82 -3.49
CA VAL A 62 -8.42 10.37 -2.32
C VAL A 62 -6.95 10.76 -2.42
N VAL A 63 -6.32 10.51 -3.56
CA VAL A 63 -4.91 10.89 -3.77
C VAL A 63 -4.72 12.39 -3.66
N SER A 64 -5.73 13.21 -4.01
CA SER A 64 -5.70 14.68 -3.85
C SER A 64 -5.64 15.16 -2.38
N LEU A 65 -6.06 14.33 -1.43
CA LEU A 65 -5.99 14.63 0.01
C LEU A 65 -4.60 14.37 0.59
N PHE A 66 -3.81 13.50 -0.04
CA PHE A 66 -2.50 13.14 0.49
C PHE A 66 -1.45 14.24 0.30
N ALA A 67 -0.53 14.34 1.25
CA ALA A 67 0.61 15.24 1.19
C ALA A 67 1.83 14.58 0.53
N SER A 68 1.90 13.24 0.49
CA SER A 68 3.03 12.50 -0.09
C SER A 68 2.60 11.23 -0.84
N PRO A 69 3.41 10.74 -1.78
CA PRO A 69 3.10 9.51 -2.51
C PRO A 69 3.15 8.26 -1.63
N GLU A 70 3.87 8.28 -0.51
CA GLU A 70 3.93 7.17 0.46
C GLU A 70 2.54 6.90 1.05
N GLN A 71 1.76 7.95 1.36
CA GLN A 71 0.39 7.79 1.88
C GLN A 71 -0.51 7.05 0.87
N ALA A 72 -0.37 7.38 -0.42
CA ALA A 72 -1.08 6.66 -1.48
C ALA A 72 -0.62 5.19 -1.61
N ARG A 73 0.68 4.92 -1.45
CA ARG A 73 1.20 3.53 -1.48
C ARG A 73 0.73 2.72 -0.28
N ILE A 74 0.69 3.32 0.91
CA ILE A 74 0.15 2.68 2.12
C ILE A 74 -1.31 2.32 1.87
N LEU A 75 -2.16 3.27 1.46
CA LEU A 75 -3.58 2.97 1.21
C LEU A 75 -3.75 1.90 0.12
N ALA A 76 -3.02 2.00 -1.00
CA ALA A 76 -3.08 1.01 -2.07
C ALA A 76 -2.72 -0.39 -1.56
N ARG A 77 -1.72 -0.51 -0.68
CA ARG A 77 -1.36 -1.79 -0.06
C ARG A 77 -2.45 -2.30 0.88
N LEU A 78 -3.06 -1.44 1.70
CA LEU A 78 -4.18 -1.83 2.57
C LEU A 78 -5.37 -2.37 1.76
N VAL A 79 -5.68 -1.72 0.64
CA VAL A 79 -6.75 -2.15 -0.27
C VAL A 79 -6.40 -3.49 -0.94
N ASP A 80 -5.14 -3.69 -1.36
CA ASP A 80 -4.68 -4.96 -1.96
C ASP A 80 -4.70 -6.13 -0.97
N GLU A 81 -4.39 -5.87 0.30
CA GLU A 81 -4.51 -6.86 1.37
C GLU A 81 -5.99 -7.18 1.66
N ARG A 82 -6.87 -6.18 1.66
CA ARG A 82 -8.33 -6.42 1.72
C ARG A 82 -8.79 -7.29 0.56
N ALA A 83 -8.33 -7.00 -0.66
CA ALA A 83 -8.65 -7.78 -1.85
C ALA A 83 -8.25 -9.24 -1.68
N SER A 84 -7.01 -9.48 -1.26
CA SER A 84 -6.48 -10.82 -1.00
C SER A 84 -7.31 -11.56 0.04
N LEU A 85 -7.68 -10.88 1.13
CA LEU A 85 -8.47 -11.45 2.22
C LEU A 85 -9.91 -11.78 1.76
N LEU A 86 -10.54 -10.90 0.97
CA LEU A 86 -11.86 -11.16 0.36
C LEU A 86 -11.82 -12.38 -0.56
N VAL A 87 -10.78 -12.50 -1.40
CA VAL A 87 -10.61 -13.65 -2.31
C VAL A 87 -10.45 -14.95 -1.51
N LEU A 88 -9.63 -14.95 -0.45
CA LEU A 88 -9.44 -16.12 0.42
C LEU A 88 -10.75 -16.60 1.07
N HIS A 89 -11.69 -15.69 1.33
CA HIS A 89 -13.01 -15.99 1.90
C HIS A 89 -14.13 -16.12 0.84
N GLY A 90 -13.77 -16.32 -0.44
CA GLY A 90 -14.72 -16.60 -1.52
C GLY A 90 -15.45 -15.38 -2.10
N GLN A 91 -15.08 -14.16 -1.69
CA GLN A 91 -15.67 -12.90 -2.17
C GLN A 91 -14.88 -12.31 -3.35
N SER A 92 -14.64 -13.10 -4.39
CA SER A 92 -13.73 -12.75 -5.49
C SER A 92 -14.12 -11.49 -6.27
N ALA A 93 -15.42 -11.23 -6.45
CA ALA A 93 -15.89 -10.03 -7.15
C ALA A 93 -15.54 -8.74 -6.39
N ALA A 94 -15.73 -8.74 -5.07
CA ALA A 94 -15.34 -7.63 -4.21
C ALA A 94 -13.81 -7.48 -4.15
N GLY A 95 -13.08 -8.60 -4.06
CA GLY A 95 -11.62 -8.57 -4.11
C GLY A 95 -11.07 -8.01 -5.42
N LEU A 96 -11.66 -8.37 -6.57
CA LEU A 96 -11.25 -7.81 -7.86
C LEU A 96 -11.48 -6.30 -7.93
N ALA A 97 -12.61 -5.81 -7.41
CA ALA A 97 -12.89 -4.37 -7.35
C ALA A 97 -11.84 -3.64 -6.50
N ASP A 98 -11.44 -4.21 -5.36
CA ASP A 98 -10.39 -3.67 -4.51
C ASP A 98 -9.02 -3.68 -5.22
N CYS A 99 -8.64 -4.76 -5.92
CA CYS A 99 -7.40 -4.78 -6.72
C CYS A 99 -7.37 -3.65 -7.77
N VAL A 100 -8.49 -3.44 -8.48
CA VAL A 100 -8.61 -2.36 -9.47
C VAL A 100 -8.45 -0.99 -8.79
N TYR A 101 -9.12 -0.79 -7.66
CA TYR A 101 -9.03 0.47 -6.90
C TYR A 101 -7.60 0.73 -6.39
N SER A 102 -6.91 -0.29 -5.89
CA SER A 102 -5.49 -0.20 -5.51
C SER A 102 -4.60 0.25 -6.67
N GLY A 103 -4.79 -0.35 -7.85
CA GLY A 103 -4.08 0.06 -9.07
C GLY A 103 -4.36 1.52 -9.45
N GLN A 104 -5.61 1.96 -9.35
CA GLN A 104 -6.00 3.35 -9.61
C GLN A 104 -5.36 4.34 -8.63
N LEU A 105 -5.25 4.00 -7.34
CA LEU A 105 -4.55 4.82 -6.35
C LEU A 105 -3.08 5.01 -6.71
N LEU A 106 -2.39 3.94 -7.10
CA LEU A 106 -0.99 4.02 -7.55
C LEU A 106 -0.84 4.85 -8.82
N MET A 107 -1.77 4.72 -9.76
CA MET A 107 -1.73 5.51 -10.99
C MET A 107 -1.97 6.98 -10.74
N CYS A 108 -3.00 7.33 -9.96
CA CYS A 108 -3.27 8.73 -9.57
C CYS A 108 -2.10 9.31 -8.77
N SER A 109 -1.48 8.52 -7.90
CA SER A 109 -0.28 8.93 -7.14
C SER A 109 0.88 9.28 -8.06
N ARG A 110 1.17 8.43 -9.06
CA ARG A 110 2.20 8.70 -10.09
C ARG A 110 1.90 9.98 -10.88
N GLN A 111 0.64 10.20 -11.24
CA GLN A 111 0.23 11.41 -11.96
C GLN A 111 0.41 12.68 -11.12
N ARG A 112 0.14 12.62 -9.81
CA ARG A 112 0.23 13.79 -8.93
C ARG A 112 1.64 14.09 -8.45
N PHE A 113 2.35 13.07 -7.97
CA PHE A 113 3.63 13.22 -7.27
C PHE A 113 4.82 12.85 -8.14
N GLY A 114 4.60 12.35 -9.36
CA GLY A 114 5.63 11.76 -10.20
C GLY A 114 5.99 10.34 -9.77
N VAL A 115 6.95 9.74 -10.48
CA VAL A 115 7.49 8.42 -10.12
C VAL A 115 8.64 8.61 -9.12
N PRO A 116 8.60 7.99 -7.93
CA PRO A 116 9.69 8.09 -6.96
C PRO A 116 11.01 7.59 -7.55
N ARG A 117 12.14 8.23 -7.21
CA ARG A 117 13.47 7.81 -7.68
C ARG A 117 13.85 6.37 -7.30
N ASP A 118 13.21 5.78 -6.29
CA ASP A 118 13.47 4.39 -5.89
C ASP A 118 12.97 3.36 -6.91
N SER A 119 12.08 3.73 -7.84
CA SER A 119 11.79 2.87 -8.98
C SER A 119 13.02 2.71 -9.88
N ARG A 120 13.88 3.74 -9.98
CA ARG A 120 15.19 3.59 -10.62
C ARG A 120 16.12 2.67 -9.84
N ALA A 121 15.97 2.54 -8.51
CA ALA A 121 16.79 1.61 -7.73
C ALA A 121 16.36 0.17 -7.97
N ALA A 122 15.06 -0.10 -8.11
CA ALA A 122 14.56 -1.40 -8.57
C ALA A 122 14.95 -1.69 -10.03
N GLU A 123 14.82 -0.72 -10.94
CA GLU A 123 15.28 -0.84 -12.34
C GLU A 123 16.82 -0.97 -12.45
N LEU A 124 17.59 -0.31 -11.55
CA LEU A 124 19.04 -0.47 -11.43
C LEU A 124 19.38 -1.85 -10.89
N LEU A 125 18.68 -2.34 -9.87
CA LEU A 125 18.86 -3.68 -9.35
C LEU A 125 18.49 -4.75 -10.39
N GLU A 126 17.44 -4.55 -11.20
CA GLU A 126 17.09 -5.43 -12.30
C GLU A 126 18.16 -5.41 -13.42
N ARG A 127 18.70 -4.22 -13.74
CA ARG A 127 19.83 -4.07 -14.68
C ARG A 127 21.14 -4.67 -14.15
N GLU A 128 21.46 -4.47 -12.88
CA GLU A 128 22.67 -4.99 -12.23
C GLU A 128 22.56 -6.50 -11.94
N ALA A 129 21.35 -7.01 -11.70
CA ALA A 129 21.06 -8.44 -11.56
C ALA A 129 20.98 -9.18 -12.90
N GLY A 130 21.14 -8.48 -14.03
CA GLY A 130 21.15 -9.09 -15.37
C GLY A 130 19.82 -9.69 -15.81
N LEU A 131 18.70 -9.28 -15.20
CA LEU A 131 17.38 -9.74 -15.60
C LEU A 131 16.97 -9.02 -16.89
N PRO A 132 16.57 -9.74 -17.94
CA PRO A 132 16.17 -9.11 -19.19
C PRO A 132 14.95 -8.23 -18.94
N SER A 133 15.13 -6.93 -19.17
CA SER A 133 14.05 -5.95 -19.20
C SER A 133 13.00 -6.46 -20.18
N ALA A 134 11.82 -6.81 -19.68
CA ALA A 134 10.68 -7.15 -20.51
C ALA A 134 10.36 -5.89 -21.34
N LEU A 135 10.74 -5.96 -22.62
CA LEU A 135 10.56 -4.94 -23.63
C LEU A 135 9.15 -4.34 -23.58
N LEU A 136 9.07 -3.03 -23.35
CA LEU A 136 8.26 -2.07 -24.10
C LEU A 136 8.94 -0.69 -24.04
#